data_AF-W8KYQ8-F1
#
_entry.id   AF-W8KYQ8-F1
#
_cell.length_a   1.000
_cell.length_b   1.000
_cell.length_c   1.000
_cell.angle_alpha   90.00
_cell.angle_beta   90.00
_cell.angle_gamma   90.00
#
_symmetry.space_group_name_H-M   'P 1'
#
loop_
_entity.id
_entity.type
_entity.pdbx_description
1 polymer ?
#
loop_
_entity_poly.entity_id
_entity_poly.type
_entity_poly.pdbx_seq_one_letter_code
_entity_poly.pdbx_strand_id
1 'polypeptide(L)'
;MQVAEKKSLHRFKSLWLLGLVLILGACDRHEEDTRHHGVWDVDNFSAPDTAEMSAEAAESILGSRGVYSKHIARFEDMQCLKPRYEHQSLDAETFMEEFGVEPGQVGLADDDITRIEITCYDNPLERGSTLFVKDEDTLMTVWEGVFFQMHRSSGSPVPAR
;
A
#
# COMPACT_ATOMS: atom_id res chain seq x y z
N MET A 1 39.66 61.34 -45.82
CA MET A 1 39.65 60.06 -46.56
C MET A 1 39.35 58.97 -45.54
N GLN A 2 38.40 58.08 -45.84
CA GLN A 2 37.74 57.06 -44.98
C GLN A 2 36.59 57.59 -44.09
N VAL A 3 35.32 57.30 -44.42
CA VAL A 3 34.51 56.07 -44.10
C VAL A 3 33.99 56.17 -42.65
N ALA A 4 32.74 55.95 -42.25
CA ALA A 4 31.63 55.17 -42.79
C ALA A 4 30.28 55.73 -42.31
N GLU A 5 29.24 55.13 -42.88
CA GLU A 5 27.83 55.50 -42.96
C GLU A 5 27.03 55.68 -41.66
N LYS A 6 25.89 56.33 -41.92
CA LYS A 6 24.98 57.03 -41.04
C LYS A 6 23.93 56.06 -40.47
N LYS A 7 23.73 56.14 -39.16
CA LYS A 7 22.69 55.46 -38.38
C LYS A 7 21.29 55.78 -38.95
N SER A 8 20.47 54.76 -39.17
CA SER A 8 19.03 54.92 -39.37
C SER A 8 18.29 54.22 -38.24
N LEU A 9 17.87 55.02 -37.27
CA LEU A 9 16.91 54.65 -36.23
C LEU A 9 15.52 55.07 -36.75
N HIS A 10 14.66 54.10 -37.07
CA HIS A 10 13.24 54.36 -37.19
C HIS A 10 12.42 53.36 -36.37
N ARG A 11 11.65 53.97 -35.47
CA ARG A 11 10.73 53.41 -34.48
C ARG A 11 9.73 52.45 -35.14
N PHE A 12 9.61 51.23 -34.62
CA PHE A 12 8.43 50.40 -34.85
C PHE A 12 7.67 50.19 -33.55
N LYS A 13 6.39 50.57 -33.61
CA LYS A 13 5.40 50.49 -32.55
C LYS A 13 4.93 49.05 -32.38
N SER A 14 4.81 48.64 -31.11
CA SER A 14 3.71 47.84 -30.53
C SER A 14 3.09 46.71 -31.38
N LEU A 15 3.24 45.46 -30.95
CA LEU A 15 2.07 44.61 -30.66
C LEU A 15 2.48 43.41 -29.81
N TRP A 16 1.69 43.17 -28.77
CA TRP A 16 1.74 42.05 -27.85
C TRP A 16 1.52 40.73 -28.58
N LEU A 17 2.40 39.75 -28.36
CA LEU A 17 2.05 38.33 -28.49
C LEU A 17 2.49 37.64 -27.19
N LEU A 18 1.53 37.47 -26.30
CA LEU A 18 1.61 36.55 -25.17
C LEU A 18 1.95 35.17 -25.73
N GLY A 19 3.17 34.70 -25.46
CA GLY A 19 3.51 33.29 -25.61
C GLY A 19 2.74 32.51 -24.56
N LEU A 20 1.69 31.82 -25.00
CA LEU A 20 0.86 30.91 -24.24
C LEU A 20 1.76 29.83 -23.61
N VAL A 21 2.05 29.94 -22.31
CA VAL A 21 2.69 28.88 -21.54
C VAL A 21 1.70 27.71 -21.48
N LEU A 22 1.96 26.68 -22.29
CA LEU A 22 1.30 25.39 -22.18
C LEU A 22 1.68 24.80 -20.82
N ILE A 23 0.79 24.97 -19.83
CA ILE A 23 0.85 24.22 -18.58
C ILE A 23 0.54 22.77 -18.97
N LEU A 24 1.59 21.99 -19.23
CA LEU A 24 1.52 20.55 -19.15
C LEU A 24 1.25 20.24 -17.68
N GLY A 25 -0.04 20.21 -17.32
CA GLY A 25 -0.48 19.60 -16.09
C GLY A 25 -0.09 18.14 -16.16
N ALA A 26 1.06 17.81 -15.58
CA ALA A 26 1.30 16.46 -15.12
C ALA A 26 0.20 16.18 -14.09
N CYS A 27 -0.90 15.59 -14.55
CA CYS A 27 -1.72 14.78 -13.66
C CYS A 27 -0.79 13.66 -13.23
N ASP A 28 -0.10 13.86 -12.11
CA ASP A 28 0.44 12.75 -11.34
C ASP A 28 -0.77 11.92 -10.95
N ARG A 29 -1.07 10.91 -11.78
CA ARG A 29 -2.08 9.92 -11.46
C ARG A 29 -1.44 9.09 -10.37
N HIS A 30 -1.61 9.55 -9.13
CA HIS A 30 -1.29 8.76 -7.97
C HIS A 30 -2.18 7.52 -8.03
N GLU A 31 -1.63 6.46 -8.62
CA GLU A 31 -2.26 5.17 -8.71
C GLU A 31 -2.34 4.64 -7.30
N GLU A 32 -3.56 4.57 -6.77
CA GLU A 32 -3.80 4.06 -5.43
C GLU A 32 -3.39 2.58 -5.43
N ASP A 33 -2.40 2.21 -4.62
CA ASP A 33 -1.95 0.82 -4.48
C ASP A 33 -3.09 0.00 -3.88
N THR A 34 -3.80 -0.71 -4.74
CA THR A 34 -4.97 -1.51 -4.35
C THR A 34 -4.68 -3.00 -4.35
N ARG A 35 -3.40 -3.42 -4.33
CA ARG A 35 -2.99 -4.84 -4.36
C ARG A 35 -3.70 -5.68 -3.29
N HIS A 36 -3.97 -5.10 -2.13
CA HIS A 36 -4.65 -5.73 -1.02
C HIS A 36 -6.17 -5.92 -1.23
N HIS A 37 -6.80 -5.21 -2.18
CA HIS A 37 -8.21 -5.39 -2.47
C HIS A 37 -8.50 -6.79 -2.99
N GLY A 38 -9.54 -7.43 -2.45
CA GLY A 38 -9.94 -8.77 -2.85
C GLY A 38 -10.54 -9.58 -1.72
N VAL A 39 -10.69 -10.86 -2.00
CA VAL A 39 -11.07 -11.89 -1.03
C VAL A 39 -9.86 -12.80 -0.85
N TRP A 40 -9.54 -13.10 0.41
CA TRP A 40 -8.31 -13.76 0.80
C TRP A 40 -8.63 -14.89 1.77
N ASP A 41 -8.19 -16.11 1.47
CA ASP A 41 -8.39 -17.29 2.31
C ASP A 41 -7.12 -17.54 3.13
N VAL A 42 -7.27 -17.66 4.45
CA VAL A 42 -6.19 -18.03 5.36
C VAL A 42 -5.90 -19.51 5.17
N ASP A 43 -4.67 -19.87 4.81
CA ASP A 43 -4.30 -21.28 4.58
C ASP A 43 -3.00 -21.70 5.26
N ASN A 44 -2.27 -20.75 5.85
CA ASN A 44 -1.06 -21.02 6.60
C ASN A 44 -0.84 -19.96 7.69
N PHE A 45 0.00 -20.28 8.67
CA PHE A 45 0.47 -19.31 9.64
C PHE A 45 1.93 -19.56 10.04
N SER A 46 2.56 -18.54 10.61
CA SER A 46 3.87 -18.63 11.26
C SER A 46 3.77 -17.97 12.62
N ALA A 47 4.09 -18.73 13.66
CA ALA A 47 4.02 -18.28 15.05
C ALA A 47 5.45 -18.27 15.63
N PRO A 48 6.04 -17.09 15.85
CA PRO A 48 7.26 -16.97 16.63
C PRO A 48 7.09 -17.50 18.05
N ASP A 49 8.20 -17.84 18.72
CA ASP A 49 8.18 -18.26 20.14
C ASP A 49 7.65 -17.16 21.08
N THR A 50 7.62 -15.91 20.61
CA THR A 50 7.11 -14.73 21.31
C THR A 50 5.61 -14.47 21.07
N ALA A 51 4.95 -15.27 20.23
CA ALA A 51 3.52 -15.10 19.94
C ALA A 51 2.67 -15.27 21.22
N GLU A 52 1.66 -14.42 21.37
CA GLU A 52 0.73 -14.46 22.49
C GLU A 52 -0.35 -15.52 22.26
N MET A 53 -0.75 -15.72 21.00
CA MET A 53 -1.72 -16.74 20.60
C MET A 53 -1.09 -18.14 20.58
N SER A 54 -1.83 -19.14 21.08
CA SER A 54 -1.38 -20.55 21.02
C SER A 54 -1.47 -21.12 19.60
N ALA A 55 -0.70 -22.17 19.32
CA ALA A 55 -0.75 -22.86 18.04
C ALA A 55 -2.16 -23.42 17.73
N GLU A 56 -2.85 -23.98 18.73
CA GLU A 56 -4.21 -24.51 18.56
C GLU A 56 -5.23 -23.41 18.25
N ALA A 57 -5.07 -22.23 18.86
CA ALA A 57 -5.89 -21.07 18.55
C ALA A 57 -5.61 -20.56 17.12
N ALA A 58 -4.34 -20.50 16.71
CA ALA A 58 -3.95 -20.13 15.36
C ALA A 58 -4.48 -21.12 14.30
N GLU A 59 -4.42 -22.42 14.58
CA GLU A 59 -4.98 -23.47 13.71
C GLU A 59 -6.49 -23.26 13.47
N SER A 60 -7.23 -22.76 14.46
CA SER A 60 -8.67 -22.50 14.33
C SER A 60 -9.02 -21.38 13.35
N ILE A 61 -8.06 -20.53 12.98
CA ILE A 61 -8.19 -19.43 12.02
C ILE A 61 -7.97 -19.92 10.57
N LEU A 62 -7.38 -21.11 10.39
CA LEU A 62 -7.20 -21.68 9.05
C LEU A 62 -8.55 -21.92 8.38
N GLY A 63 -8.65 -21.54 7.10
CA GLY A 63 -9.88 -21.59 6.30
C GLY A 63 -10.78 -20.36 6.45
N SER A 64 -10.45 -19.43 7.35
CA SER A 64 -11.14 -18.15 7.46
C SER A 64 -10.80 -17.22 6.30
N ARG A 65 -11.56 -16.13 6.18
CA ARG A 65 -11.53 -15.26 5.01
C ARG A 65 -11.48 -13.79 5.34
N GLY A 66 -10.44 -13.12 4.84
CA GLY A 66 -10.32 -11.68 4.75
C GLY A 66 -11.05 -11.12 3.52
N VAL A 67 -11.66 -9.95 3.66
CA VAL A 67 -12.26 -9.19 2.55
C VAL A 67 -11.85 -7.74 2.69
N TYR A 68 -11.15 -7.21 1.69
CA TYR A 68 -10.65 -5.84 1.70
C TYR A 68 -11.06 -5.10 0.43
N SER A 69 -11.57 -3.89 0.60
CA SER A 69 -11.99 -3.00 -0.47
C SER A 69 -12.15 -1.59 0.09
N LYS A 70 -12.27 -0.60 -0.79
CA LYS A 70 -12.62 0.77 -0.40
C LYS A 70 -13.87 0.93 0.48
N HIS A 71 -14.77 -0.06 0.51
CA HIS A 71 -16.05 0.02 1.23
C HIS A 71 -16.07 -0.79 2.52
N ILE A 72 -15.25 -1.84 2.59
CA ILE A 72 -15.26 -2.79 3.69
C ILE A 72 -13.88 -3.43 3.87
N ALA A 73 -13.44 -3.50 5.13
CA ALA A 73 -12.39 -4.40 5.57
C ALA A 73 -13.04 -5.37 6.58
N ARG A 74 -12.87 -6.68 6.36
CA ARG A 74 -13.41 -7.73 7.23
C ARG A 74 -12.36 -8.80 7.41
N PHE A 75 -12.15 -9.22 8.64
CA PHE A 75 -11.33 -10.38 8.98
C PHE A 75 -12.03 -11.11 10.12
N GLU A 76 -12.28 -12.41 9.95
CA GLU A 76 -13.13 -13.18 10.86
C GLU A 76 -14.53 -12.54 11.06
N ASP A 77 -14.93 -12.34 12.31
CA ASP A 77 -16.15 -11.69 12.78
C ASP A 77 -16.02 -10.16 12.87
N MET A 78 -14.82 -9.60 12.65
CA MET A 78 -14.55 -8.17 12.72
C MET A 78 -14.81 -7.50 11.37
N GLN A 79 -15.49 -6.35 11.42
CA GLN A 79 -15.85 -5.60 10.22
C GLN A 79 -15.68 -4.09 10.43
N CYS A 80 -15.08 -3.47 9.42
CA CYS A 80 -14.92 -2.04 9.29
C CYS A 80 -15.59 -1.54 8.01
N LEU A 81 -16.53 -0.61 8.17
CA LEU A 81 -17.16 0.07 7.05
C LEU A 81 -16.34 1.31 6.70
N LYS A 82 -16.10 1.53 5.40
CA LYS A 82 -15.29 2.64 4.87
C LYS A 82 -13.88 2.68 5.50
N PRO A 83 -13.10 1.60 5.38
CA PRO A 83 -11.72 1.59 5.86
C PRO A 83 -10.89 2.66 5.14
N ARG A 84 -9.87 3.16 5.82
CA ARG A 84 -8.76 3.89 5.20
C ARG A 84 -7.51 3.03 5.29
N TYR A 85 -6.83 2.90 4.16
CA TYR A 85 -5.59 2.15 4.02
C TYR A 85 -4.41 3.12 3.95
N GLU A 86 -3.44 2.95 4.85
CA GLU A 86 -2.20 3.71 4.84
C GLU A 86 -1.04 2.78 4.49
N HIS A 87 -0.40 3.06 3.35
CA HIS A 87 0.72 2.26 2.84
C HIS A 87 2.04 2.81 3.37
N GLN A 88 2.87 1.93 3.90
CA GLN A 88 4.16 2.26 4.49
C GLN A 88 5.20 1.26 3.99
N SER A 89 6.38 1.76 3.62
CA SER A 89 7.55 0.91 3.40
C SER A 89 8.26 0.73 4.74
N LEU A 90 8.62 -0.51 5.05
CA LEU A 90 9.29 -0.90 6.28
C LEU A 90 10.59 -1.61 5.91
N ASP A 91 11.67 -1.31 6.63
CA ASP A 91 12.92 -2.06 6.53
C ASP A 91 12.95 -3.21 7.53
N ALA A 92 13.88 -4.16 7.33
CA ALA A 92 14.01 -5.32 8.19
C ALA A 92 14.35 -4.96 9.65
N GLU A 93 15.12 -3.89 9.87
CA GLU A 93 15.48 -3.43 11.22
C GLU A 93 14.22 -3.00 11.99
N THR A 94 13.40 -2.12 11.39
CA THR A 94 12.15 -1.65 12.01
C THR A 94 11.16 -2.81 12.19
N PHE A 95 11.06 -3.72 11.22
CA PHE A 95 10.21 -4.91 11.36
C PHE A 95 10.65 -5.78 12.55
N MET A 96 11.95 -6.03 12.70
CA MET A 96 12.49 -6.82 13.81
C MET A 96 12.31 -6.11 15.16
N GLU A 97 12.46 -4.78 15.20
CA GLU A 97 12.20 -3.99 16.41
C GLU A 97 10.73 -4.06 16.85
N GLU A 98 9.79 -4.01 15.89
CA GLU A 98 8.37 -4.05 16.18
C GLU A 98 7.83 -5.44 16.51
N PHE A 99 8.26 -6.47 15.77
CA PHE A 99 7.69 -7.82 15.87
C PHE A 99 8.61 -8.83 16.58
N GLY A 100 9.87 -8.48 16.84
CA GLY A 100 10.83 -9.35 17.50
C GLY A 100 11.34 -10.52 16.64
N VAL A 101 11.09 -10.49 15.33
CA VAL A 101 11.49 -11.55 14.39
C VAL A 101 12.01 -10.96 13.08
N GLU A 102 12.86 -11.70 12.38
CA GLU A 102 13.30 -11.29 11.05
C GLU A 102 12.18 -11.52 10.00
N PRO A 103 12.02 -10.63 9.01
CA PRO A 103 11.00 -10.76 7.96
C PRO A 103 11.04 -12.12 7.25
N GLY A 104 12.24 -12.60 6.89
CA GLY A 104 12.44 -13.90 6.27
C GLY A 104 11.92 -15.09 7.09
N GLN A 105 11.87 -15.00 8.43
CA GLN A 105 11.36 -16.08 9.28
C GLN A 105 9.85 -16.29 9.15
N VAL A 106 9.10 -15.24 8.81
CA VAL A 106 7.66 -15.32 8.54
C VAL A 106 7.36 -15.39 7.03
N GLY A 107 8.40 -15.37 6.20
CA GLY A 107 8.31 -15.51 4.75
C GLY A 107 8.02 -14.20 4.01
N LEU A 108 8.39 -13.05 4.59
CA LEU A 108 8.48 -11.77 3.89
C LEU A 108 9.90 -11.59 3.30
N ALA A 109 10.04 -10.70 2.33
CA ALA A 109 11.36 -10.26 1.88
C ALA A 109 12.01 -9.38 2.94
N ASP A 110 13.33 -9.41 3.03
CA ASP A 110 14.08 -8.57 3.98
C ASP A 110 14.19 -7.12 3.47
N ASP A 111 14.02 -6.89 2.16
CA ASP A 111 13.96 -5.60 1.52
C ASP A 111 12.56 -5.29 0.96
N ASP A 112 12.13 -4.03 1.07
CA ASP A 112 10.87 -3.51 0.50
C ASP A 112 9.58 -4.13 1.08
N ILE A 113 9.49 -4.22 2.41
CA ILE A 113 8.28 -4.70 3.10
C ILE A 113 7.20 -3.63 2.96
N THR A 114 6.15 -3.92 2.19
CA THR A 114 4.97 -3.05 2.13
C THR A 114 4.00 -3.42 3.25
N ARG A 115 3.89 -2.54 4.25
CA ARG A 115 2.87 -2.58 5.30
C ARG A 115 1.66 -1.73 4.90
N ILE A 116 0.47 -2.21 5.22
CA ILE A 116 -0.79 -1.49 5.04
C ILE A 116 -1.52 -1.48 6.37
N GLU A 117 -1.68 -0.29 6.93
CA GLU A 117 -2.45 -0.06 8.15
C GLU A 117 -3.91 0.27 7.79
N ILE A 118 -4.84 -0.48 8.36
CA ILE A 118 -6.28 -0.32 8.17
C ILE A 118 -6.83 0.46 9.36
N THR A 119 -7.24 1.70 9.10
CA THR A 119 -7.91 2.54 10.08
C THR A 119 -9.40 2.64 9.82
N CYS A 120 -10.17 2.67 10.90
CA CYS A 120 -11.62 2.64 10.87
C CYS A 120 -12.17 3.76 11.72
N TYR A 121 -13.12 4.52 11.16
CA TYR A 121 -13.68 5.67 11.86
C TYR A 121 -14.64 5.26 12.99
N ASP A 122 -15.42 4.21 12.78
CA ASP A 122 -16.47 3.80 13.71
C ASP A 122 -15.94 2.80 14.75
N ASN A 123 -15.46 1.64 14.31
CA ASN A 123 -14.94 0.57 15.16
C ASN A 123 -13.56 0.14 14.65
N PRO A 124 -12.50 0.17 15.49
CA PRO A 124 -11.20 -0.34 15.08
C PRO A 124 -11.27 -1.84 14.79
N LEU A 125 -10.59 -2.26 13.72
CA LEU A 125 -10.26 -3.66 13.50
C LEU A 125 -9.15 -4.02 14.49
N GLU A 126 -9.47 -4.62 15.64
CA GLU A 126 -8.41 -5.07 16.57
C GLU A 126 -7.61 -6.26 15.99
N ARG A 127 -8.25 -7.01 15.08
CA ARG A 127 -7.66 -8.15 14.38
C ARG A 127 -7.61 -7.82 12.91
N GLY A 128 -6.51 -8.17 12.26
CA GLY A 128 -6.40 -7.96 10.82
C GLY A 128 -6.28 -6.49 10.40
N SER A 129 -5.94 -5.57 11.30
CA SER A 129 -5.70 -4.15 10.96
C SER A 129 -4.42 -3.91 10.21
N THR A 130 -3.43 -4.78 10.38
CA THR A 130 -2.15 -4.66 9.69
C THR A 130 -2.05 -5.75 8.63
N LEU A 131 -1.79 -5.34 7.40
CA LEU A 131 -1.48 -6.24 6.28
C LEU A 131 -0.04 -6.04 5.82
N PHE A 132 0.58 -7.11 5.37
CA PHE A 132 1.82 -7.08 4.61
C PHE A 132 1.57 -7.65 3.21
N VAL A 133 2.05 -6.94 2.19
CA VAL A 133 2.02 -7.45 0.82
C VAL A 133 3.25 -8.32 0.61
N LYS A 134 3.04 -9.63 0.46
CA LYS A 134 4.12 -10.58 0.19
C LYS A 134 4.37 -10.70 -1.31
N ASP A 135 3.31 -10.86 -2.09
CA ASP A 135 3.33 -10.87 -3.56
C ASP A 135 1.95 -10.49 -4.14
N GLU A 136 1.72 -10.76 -5.43
CA GLU A 136 0.47 -10.42 -6.12
C GLU A 136 -0.77 -11.16 -5.59
N ASP A 137 -0.56 -12.41 -5.15
CA ASP A 137 -1.62 -13.35 -4.76
C ASP A 137 -1.51 -13.82 -3.31
N THR A 138 -0.58 -13.25 -2.55
CA THR A 138 -0.37 -13.55 -1.14
C THR A 138 -0.31 -12.27 -0.29
N LEU A 139 -1.21 -12.20 0.69
CA LEU A 139 -1.14 -11.25 1.80
C LEU A 139 -0.73 -11.96 3.07
N MET A 140 -0.30 -11.17 4.03
CA MET A 140 -0.11 -11.60 5.40
C MET A 140 -0.80 -10.62 6.34
N THR A 141 -1.36 -11.12 7.42
CA THR A 141 -1.82 -10.29 8.53
C THR A 141 -1.26 -10.80 9.84
N VAL A 142 -1.16 -9.92 10.83
CA VAL A 142 -0.66 -10.26 12.17
C VAL A 142 -1.77 -10.09 13.20
N TRP A 143 -1.90 -11.07 14.09
CA TRP A 143 -2.78 -10.99 15.25
C TRP A 143 -2.16 -11.77 16.41
N GLU A 144 -1.99 -11.11 17.55
CA GLU A 144 -1.40 -11.69 18.77
C GLU A 144 -0.03 -12.36 18.51
N GLY A 145 0.79 -11.72 17.68
CA GLY A 145 2.12 -12.18 17.31
C GLY A 145 2.16 -13.31 16.28
N VAL A 146 1.01 -13.85 15.86
CA VAL A 146 0.94 -14.86 14.79
C VAL A 146 0.73 -14.19 13.44
N PHE A 147 1.54 -14.60 12.48
CA PHE A 147 1.48 -14.13 11.10
C PHE A 147 0.67 -15.11 10.26
N PHE A 148 -0.54 -14.72 9.89
CA PHE A 148 -1.44 -15.50 9.05
C PHE A 148 -1.19 -15.17 7.59
N GLN A 149 -0.86 -16.18 6.80
CA GLN A 149 -0.70 -16.08 5.36
C GLN A 149 -2.05 -16.31 4.71
N MET A 150 -2.40 -15.47 3.74
CA MET A 150 -3.67 -15.52 3.04
C MET A 150 -3.44 -15.47 1.55
N HIS A 151 -4.07 -16.40 0.82
CA HIS A 151 -4.00 -16.43 -0.63
C HIS A 151 -5.28 -15.88 -1.24
N ARG A 152 -5.16 -15.23 -2.39
CA ARG A 152 -6.29 -14.65 -3.09
C ARG A 152 -7.28 -15.76 -3.49
N SER A 153 -8.54 -15.62 -3.10
CA SER A 153 -9.59 -16.57 -3.49
C SER A 153 -9.78 -16.57 -5.01
N SER A 154 -9.81 -17.77 -5.60
CA SER A 154 -10.05 -17.95 -7.04
C SER A 154 -11.33 -17.23 -7.49
N GLY A 155 -11.23 -16.42 -8.55
CA GLY A 155 -12.36 -15.66 -9.10
C GLY A 155 -12.57 -14.27 -8.49
N SER A 156 -11.73 -13.87 -7.52
CA SER A 156 -11.70 -12.48 -7.05
C SER A 156 -11.14 -11.56 -8.14
N PRO A 157 -11.68 -10.35 -8.33
CA PRO A 157 -11.09 -9.38 -9.24
C PRO A 157 -9.65 -9.08 -8.82
N VAL A 158 -8.72 -9.19 -9.76
CA VAL A 158 -7.37 -8.63 -9.58
C VAL A 158 -7.51 -7.11 -9.67
N PRO A 159 -7.00 -6.34 -8.68
CA PRO A 159 -7.00 -4.89 -8.77
C PRO A 159 -6.32 -4.45 -10.06
N ALA A 160 -6.93 -3.50 -10.77
CA ALA A 160 -6.37 -2.98 -12.01
C ALA A 160 -5.06 -2.24 -11.70
N ARG A 161 -3.95 -2.75 -12.26
CA ARG A 161 -2.67 -2.04 -12.37
C ARG A 161 -2.74 -0.91 -13.40
#